data_AF-A0A958W451-F1
#
_entry.id   AF-A0A958W451-F1
#
_cell.length_a   1.000
_cell.length_b   1.000
_cell.length_c   1.000
_cell.angle_alpha   90.00
_cell.angle_beta   90.00
_cell.angle_gamma   90.00
#
_symmetry.space_group_name_H-M   'P 1'
#
loop_
_entity.id
_entity.type
_entity.pdbx_description
1 polymer ?
#
loop_
_entity_poly.entity_id
_entity_poly.type
_entity_poly.pdbx_seq_one_letter_code
_entity_poly.pdbx_strand_id
1 'polypeptide(L)' 'MRRLFKKGERVRSRIDGKVMEVLKYIKNNLVEVRWFDLEKKEIRVNKIEEDKLSKAA' A
#
# COMPACT_ATOMS: atom_id res chain seq x y z
N MET A 1 12.92 11.99 6.34
CA MET A 1 12.48 10.75 5.65
C MET A 1 11.61 11.18 4.48
N ARG A 2 12.07 10.97 3.24
CA ARG A 2 11.29 11.32 2.05
C ARG A 2 10.15 10.31 1.92
N ARG A 3 8.91 10.78 1.75
CA ARG A 3 7.75 9.92 1.50
C ARG A 3 7.51 9.89 0.00
N LEU A 4 7.52 8.70 -0.61
CA LEU A 4 7.26 8.50 -2.04
C LEU A 4 5.77 8.59 -2.38
N PHE A 5 4.91 8.29 -1.42
CA PHE A 5 3.45 8.25 -1.56
C PHE A 5 2.77 9.15 -0.53
N LYS A 6 1.54 9.57 -0.81
CA LYS A 6 0.67 10.33 0.09
C LYS A 6 -0.41 9.43 0.68
N LYS A 7 -0.95 9.80 1.84
CA LYS A 7 -2.16 9.16 2.38
C LYS A 7 -3.31 9.31 1.38
N GLY A 8 -4.05 8.23 1.14
CA GLY A 8 -5.11 8.14 0.15
C GLY A 8 -4.61 7.89 -1.28
N GLU A 9 -3.29 7.85 -1.51
CA GLU A 9 -2.75 7.55 -2.84
C GLU A 9 -2.93 6.07 -3.17
N ARG A 10 -3.28 5.80 -4.44
CA ARG A 10 -3.35 4.45 -4.98
C ARG A 10 -1.96 3.99 -5.40
N VAL A 11 -1.54 2.87 -4.85
CA VAL A 11 -0.25 2.24 -5.11
C VAL A 11 -0.46 0.82 -5.59
N ARG A 12 0.48 0.31 -6.37
CA ARG A 12 0.51 -1.09 -6.80
C ARG A 12 1.64 -1.80 -6.08
N SER A 13 1.31 -2.93 -5.47
CA SER A 13 2.28 -3.86 -4.91
C SER A 13 3.08 -4.53 -6.02
N ARG A 14 4.41 -4.53 -5.90
CA ARG A 14 5.32 -5.21 -6.82
C ARG A 14 5.39 -6.72 -6.56
N ILE A 15 4.88 -7.18 -5.42
CA ILE A 15 4.94 -8.59 -5.00
C ILE A 15 3.84 -9.39 -5.71
N ASP A 16 2.62 -8.86 -5.71
CA ASP A 16 1.42 -9.56 -6.17
C ASP A 16 0.61 -8.77 -7.21
N GLY A 17 1.07 -7.58 -7.60
CA GLY A 17 0.41 -6.73 -8.60
C GLY A 17 -0.89 -6.07 -8.12
N LYS A 18 -1.29 -6.24 -6.86
CA LYS A 18 -2.56 -5.70 -6.35
C LYS A 18 -2.50 -4.19 -6.19
N VAL A 19 -3.60 -3.53 -6.51
CA VAL A 19 -3.78 -2.09 -6.26
C VAL A 19 -4.33 -1.90 -4.85
N MET A 20 -3.65 -1.04 -4.09
CA MET A 20 -3.91 -0.77 -2.68
C MET A 20 -3.94 0.74 -2.45
N GLU A 21 -4.54 1.17 -1.35
CA GLU A 21 -4.59 2.56 -0.93
C GLU A 21 -3.70 2.78 0.30
N VAL A 22 -2.89 3.83 0.27
CA VAL A 22 -2.00 4.19 1.38
C VAL A 22 -2.79 4.80 2.54
N LEU A 23 -2.68 4.21 3.72
CA LEU A 23 -3.30 4.73 4.94
C LEU A 23 -2.36 5.65 5.72
N LYS A 24 -1.14 5.19 6.01
CA LYS A 24 -0.16 5.96 6.76
C LYS A 24 1.26 5.44 6.57
N TYR A 25 2.22 6.32 6.81
CA TYR A 25 3.62 5.94 6.95
C TYR A 25 3.93 5.54 8.38
N ILE A 26 4.70 4.47 8.51
CA ILE A 26 5.24 3.96 9.76
C ILE A 26 6.76 4.21 9.74
N LYS A 27 7.44 3.94 10.86
CA LYS A 27 8.91 3.93 10.94
C LYS A 27 9.51 2.89 9.97
N ASN A 28 10.78 3.07 9.63
CA ASN A 28 11.56 2.17 8.77
C ASN A 28 11.01 2.01 7.34
N ASN A 29 10.49 3.10 6.74
CA ASN A 29 9.94 3.09 5.37
C ASN A 29 8.80 2.06 5.17
N LEU A 30 8.11 1.66 6.24
CA LEU A 30 6.92 0.83 6.16
C LEU A 30 5.70 1.71 5.86
N VAL A 31 4.89 1.26 4.92
CA VAL A 31 3.65 1.91 4.52
C VAL A 31 2.50 0.97 4.88
N GLU A 32 1.56 1.48 5.68
CA GLU A 32 0.32 0.79 5.94
C GLU A 32 -0.62 1.04 4.75
N VAL A 33 -1.06 -0.05 4.12
CA VAL A 33 -1.91 -0.02 2.93
C VAL A 33 -3.15 -0.87 3.18
N ARG A 34 -4.26 -0.47 2.56
CA ARG A 34 -5.49 -1.26 2.53
C ARG A 34 -5.89 -1.64 1.11
N TRP A 35 -6.49 -2.80 0.96
CA TRP A 35 -7.16 -3.19 -0.27
C TRP A 35 -8.41 -3.99 0.04
N PHE A 36 -9.30 -4.05 -0.93
CA PHE A 36 -10.47 -4.90 -0.84
C PHE A 36 -10.12 -6.28 -1.38
N ASP A 37 -10.23 -7.30 -0.53
CA ASP A 37 -10.05 -8.69 -0.92
C ASP A 37 -11.34 -9.19 -1.57
N LEU A 38 -11.28 -9.46 -2.88
CA LEU A 38 -12.45 -9.87 -3.67
C LEU A 38 -12.91 -11.29 -3.31
N GLU A 39 -12.01 -12.16 -2.84
CA GLU A 39 -12.36 -13.54 -2.49
C GLU A 39 -13.13 -13.57 -1.17
N LYS A 40 -12.62 -12.84 -0.18
CA LYS A 40 -13.20 -12.81 1.17
C LYS A 40 -14.23 -11.70 1.37
N LYS A 41 -14.37 -10.80 0.39
CA LYS A 41 -15.27 -9.63 0.42
C LYS A 41 -15.03 -8.75 1.66
N GLU A 42 -13.77 -8.62 2.07
CA GLU A 42 -13.36 -7.88 3.27
C GLU A 42 -12.27 -6.85 2.96
N ILE A 43 -12.17 -5.79 3.76
CA ILE A 43 -11.05 -4.86 3.69
C ILE A 43 -9.88 -5.45 4.46
N ARG A 44 -8.75 -5.62 3.79
CA ARG A 44 -7.50 -6.04 4.42
C ARG A 44 -6.54 -4.88 4.54
N VAL A 45 -5.77 -4.90 5.62
CA VAL A 45 -4.73 -3.92 5.92
C VAL A 45 -3.42 -4.66 6.15
N ASN A 46 -2.37 -4.29 5.42
CA ASN A 46 -1.02 -4.79 5.65
C ASN A 46 -0.02 -3.64 5.76
N LYS A 47 1.16 -3.97 6.26
CA LYS A 47 2.34 -3.10 6.27
C LYS A 47 3.30 -3.64 5.22
N ILE A 48 3.63 -2.83 4.23
CA ILE A 48 4.52 -3.17 3.13
C ILE A 48 5.65 -2.16 3.10
N GLU A 49 6.87 -2.61 2.81
CA GLU A 49 7.99 -1.71 2.61
C GLU A 49 7.77 -0.83 1.37
N GLU A 50 8.15 0.44 1.48
CA GLU A 50 7.91 1.44 0.43
C GLU A 50 8.55 1.07 -0.92
N ASP A 51 9.69 0.36 -0.91
CA ASP A 51 10.43 -0.11 -2.08
C ASP A 51 9.67 -1.17 -2.90
N LYS A 52 8.82 -1.95 -2.24
CA LYS A 52 7.93 -2.95 -2.82
C LYS A 52 6.64 -2.36 -3.37
N LEU A 53 6.48 -1.05 -3.30
CA LEU A 53 5.33 -0.33 -3.86
C LEU A 53 5.74 0.47 -5.10
N SER A 54 4.74 0.76 -5.93
CA SER A 54 4.85 1.62 -7.11
C SER A 54 3.60 2.48 -7.23
N LYS A 55 3.69 3.64 -7.88
CA LYS A 55 2.49 4.44 -8.14
C LYS A 55 1.57 3.66 -9.07
N ALA A 56 0.30 3.51 -8.70
CA ALA A 56 -0.70 3.05 -9.64
C ALA A 56 -1.06 4.24 -10.52
N ALA A 57 -0.67 4.19 -11.80
CA ALA A 57 -1.08 5.14 -12.82
C ALA A 57 -2.59 5.07 -13.08
#